data_AF-A0A1V0UTS8-F1
#
_entry.id   AF-A0A1V0UTS8-F1
#
_cell.length_a   1.000
_cell.length_b   1.000
_cell.length_c   1.000
_cell.angle_alpha   90.00
_cell.angle_beta   90.00
_cell.angle_gamma   90.00
#
_symmetry.space_group_name_H-M   'P 1'
#
loop_
_entity.id
_entity.type
_entity.pdbx_description
1 polymer ?
#
loop_
_entity_poly.entity_id
_entity_poly.type
_entity_poly.pdbx_seq_one_letter_code
_entity_poly.pdbx_strand_id
1 'polypeptide(L)'
;MDTVRFFRKRMEELPRFEIVSPTVNSVFDTLDPFKITVSDRRGVMSGPEIQRNLESKGCYVELATPRQVLLLFTLASTQEEAARASNAFRRMESDFCINKEELKAQAANMMNNPHVSSISAPVVFDLHPNTERINQSRSVPIHQAAGLYSAEMVIPYPPGIPVLYPGELITTETARYLEELAVQGIRFHGSREATAGYLQVY
;
A
#
# COMPACT_ATOMS: atom_id res chain seq x y z
N MET A 1 22.44 -8.39 -12.63
CA MET A 1 21.59 -9.60 -12.48
C MET A 1 22.09 -10.50 -11.35
N ASP A 2 23.39 -10.66 -11.16
CA ASP A 2 23.94 -11.55 -10.12
C ASP A 2 23.54 -11.15 -8.70
N THR A 3 23.50 -9.85 -8.39
CA THR A 3 23.01 -9.32 -7.10
C THR A 3 21.58 -9.78 -6.77
N VAL A 4 20.67 -9.70 -7.75
CA VAL A 4 19.26 -10.11 -7.60
C VAL A 4 19.18 -11.62 -7.37
N ARG A 5 19.92 -12.42 -8.16
CA ARG A 5 19.96 -13.88 -8.01
C ARG A 5 20.54 -14.29 -6.65
N PHE A 6 21.60 -13.60 -6.21
CA PHE A 6 22.21 -13.78 -4.90
C PHE A 6 21.20 -13.51 -3.77
N PHE A 7 20.47 -12.40 -3.84
CA PHE A 7 19.43 -12.08 -2.87
C PHE A 7 18.33 -13.15 -2.84
N ARG A 8 17.78 -13.53 -4.01
CA ARG A 8 16.71 -14.53 -4.13
C ARG A 8 17.13 -15.87 -3.49
N LYS A 9 18.32 -16.35 -3.81
CA LYS A 9 18.88 -17.59 -3.24
C LYS A 9 18.95 -17.54 -1.71
N ARG A 10 19.35 -16.41 -1.12
CA ARG A 10 19.41 -16.26 0.35
C ARG A 10 18.03 -16.20 0.99
N MET A 11 17.04 -15.67 0.29
CA MET A 11 15.66 -15.62 0.78
C MET A 11 14.96 -16.99 0.71
N GLU A 12 15.33 -17.84 -0.24
CA GLU A 12 14.83 -19.23 -0.31
C GLU A 12 15.20 -20.05 0.94
N GLU A 13 16.32 -19.72 1.59
CA GLU A 13 16.75 -20.35 2.85
C GLU A 13 15.90 -19.93 4.07
N LEU A 14 15.06 -18.91 3.95
CA LEU A 14 14.26 -18.37 5.05
C LEU A 14 12.81 -18.90 4.97
N PRO A 15 12.43 -19.93 5.76
CA PRO A 15 11.09 -20.51 5.73
C PRO A 15 9.96 -19.54 6.11
N ARG A 16 10.26 -18.41 6.75
CA ARG A 16 9.23 -17.41 7.07
C ARG A 16 8.86 -16.50 5.91
N PHE A 17 9.82 -16.06 5.11
CA PHE A 17 9.59 -15.03 4.10
C PHE A 17 9.45 -15.65 2.72
N GLU A 18 8.44 -15.25 1.97
CA GLU A 18 8.28 -15.62 0.57
C GLU A 18 8.54 -14.44 -0.35
N ILE A 19 9.11 -14.75 -1.51
CA ILE A 19 9.12 -13.82 -2.63
C ILE A 19 7.87 -14.10 -3.44
N VAL A 20 7.04 -13.08 -3.63
CA VAL A 20 5.79 -13.21 -4.40
C VAL A 20 6.13 -13.55 -5.85
N SER A 21 5.53 -14.63 -6.34
CA SER A 21 5.63 -15.11 -7.72
C SER A 21 4.25 -15.15 -8.39
N PRO A 22 4.17 -15.13 -9.73
CA PRO A 22 2.91 -15.30 -10.42
C PRO A 22 2.26 -16.63 -10.02
N THR A 23 0.98 -16.60 -9.68
CA THR A 23 0.18 -17.80 -9.44
C THR A 23 -0.36 -18.39 -10.75
N VAL A 24 -0.81 -19.64 -10.74
CA VAL A 24 -1.35 -20.35 -11.92
C VAL A 24 -2.52 -19.61 -12.61
N ASN A 25 -3.25 -18.76 -11.88
CA ASN A 25 -4.35 -17.93 -12.41
C ASN A 25 -3.96 -16.45 -12.59
N SER A 26 -2.67 -16.14 -12.67
CA SER A 26 -2.20 -14.78 -12.89
C SER A 26 -2.56 -14.28 -14.28
N VAL A 27 -2.94 -13.00 -14.41
CA VAL A 27 -3.18 -12.34 -15.71
C VAL A 27 -1.86 -11.98 -16.42
N PHE A 28 -0.73 -12.20 -15.74
CA PHE A 28 0.62 -11.90 -16.21
C PHE A 28 1.55 -13.11 -15.98
N ASP A 29 2.37 -13.41 -16.99
CA ASP A 29 3.28 -14.56 -16.98
C ASP A 29 4.69 -14.22 -16.49
N THR A 30 5.02 -12.93 -16.39
CA THR A 30 6.36 -12.46 -16.01
C THR A 30 6.29 -11.34 -14.97
N LEU A 31 7.30 -11.28 -14.11
CA LEU A 31 7.54 -10.18 -13.17
C LEU A 31 8.88 -9.52 -13.50
N ASP A 32 8.97 -8.20 -13.28
CA ASP A 32 10.24 -7.48 -13.37
C ASP A 32 11.24 -8.09 -12.38
N PRO A 33 12.38 -8.64 -12.85
CA PRO A 33 13.35 -9.31 -11.99
C PRO A 33 13.97 -8.40 -10.93
N PHE A 34 14.01 -7.09 -11.18
CA PHE A 34 14.59 -6.08 -10.29
C PHE A 34 13.62 -5.62 -9.19
N LYS A 35 12.33 -5.97 -9.31
CA LYS A 35 11.29 -5.69 -8.33
C LYS A 35 10.97 -6.94 -7.55
N ILE A 36 11.47 -7.03 -6.32
CA ILE A 36 11.30 -8.19 -5.46
C ILE A 36 10.30 -7.85 -4.36
N THR A 37 9.10 -8.41 -4.47
CA THR A 37 8.08 -8.30 -3.44
C THR A 37 8.25 -9.42 -2.42
N VAL A 38 8.30 -9.09 -1.13
CA VAL A 38 8.49 -10.03 -0.02
C VAL A 38 7.36 -9.89 1.00
N SER A 39 6.78 -11.03 1.39
CA SER A 39 5.74 -11.13 2.43
C SER A 39 6.12 -12.15 3.52
N ASP A 40 5.51 -12.04 4.69
CA ASP A 40 5.56 -13.06 5.73
C ASP A 40 4.56 -14.18 5.38
N ARG A 41 5.05 -15.40 5.13
CA ARG A 41 4.22 -16.59 4.83
C ARG A 41 3.20 -16.87 5.93
N ARG A 42 3.51 -16.49 7.18
CA ARG A 42 2.63 -16.73 8.33
C ARG A 42 1.59 -15.62 8.50
N GLY A 43 1.72 -14.51 7.77
CA GLY A 43 0.84 -13.35 7.85
C GLY A 43 0.85 -12.64 9.22
N VAL A 44 1.91 -12.85 10.02
CA VAL A 44 2.02 -12.26 11.37
C VAL A 44 2.64 -10.87 11.30
N MET A 45 3.69 -10.70 10.49
CA MET A 45 4.28 -9.38 10.25
C MET A 45 3.57 -8.65 9.13
N SER A 46 3.18 -7.42 9.40
CA SER A 46 2.70 -6.46 8.41
C SER A 46 3.86 -5.91 7.57
N GLY A 47 3.57 -5.45 6.35
CA GLY A 47 4.57 -4.81 5.51
C GLY A 47 5.26 -3.59 6.17
N PRO A 48 4.54 -2.69 6.88
CA PRO A 48 5.18 -1.60 7.62
C PRO A 48 6.13 -2.06 8.74
N GLU A 49 5.86 -3.20 9.39
CA GLU A 49 6.80 -3.77 10.37
C GLU A 49 8.05 -4.31 9.72
N ILE A 50 7.93 -5.00 8.58
CA ILE A 50 9.06 -5.47 7.79
C ILE A 50 9.90 -4.27 7.33
N GLN A 51 9.24 -3.21 6.83
CA GLN A 51 9.89 -1.96 6.45
C GLN A 51 10.72 -1.37 7.59
N ARG A 52 10.12 -1.14 8.77
CA ARG A 52 10.84 -0.58 9.94
C ARG A 52 12.06 -1.40 10.32
N ASN A 53 11.97 -2.73 10.25
CA ASN A 53 13.09 -3.61 10.55
C ASN A 53 14.22 -3.47 9.52
N LEU A 54 13.90 -3.40 8.23
CA LEU A 54 14.88 -3.17 7.16
C LEU A 54 15.54 -1.79 7.30
N GLU A 55 14.74 -0.74 7.53
CA GLU A 55 15.23 0.64 7.67
C GLU A 55 16.17 0.79 8.87
N SER A 56 15.89 0.10 9.99
CA SER A 56 16.79 0.06 11.15
C SER A 56 18.19 -0.51 10.84
N LYS A 57 18.34 -1.22 9.72
CA LYS A 57 19.61 -1.77 9.21
C LYS A 57 20.15 -0.98 8.00
N GLY A 58 19.56 0.17 7.69
CA GLY A 58 19.93 1.01 6.56
C GLY A 58 19.45 0.47 5.20
N CYS A 59 18.41 -0.37 5.20
CA CYS A 59 17.80 -0.89 3.98
C CYS A 59 16.41 -0.28 3.79
N TYR A 60 16.27 0.63 2.83
CA TYR A 60 14.99 1.29 2.54
C TYR A 60 14.23 0.51 1.45
N VAL A 61 12.92 0.34 1.64
CA VAL A 61 12.04 -0.31 0.68
C VAL A 61 11.42 0.72 -0.26
N GLU A 62 11.07 0.29 -1.46
CA GLU A 62 10.38 1.15 -2.44
C GLU A 62 8.93 1.41 -2.02
N LEU A 63 8.26 0.35 -1.55
CA LEU A 63 6.86 0.39 -1.14
C LEU A 63 6.62 -0.61 -0.01
N ALA A 64 5.82 -0.23 0.97
CA ALA A 64 5.22 -1.16 1.92
C ALA A 64 3.71 -1.13 1.74
N THR A 65 3.10 -2.29 1.52
CA THR A 65 1.64 -2.46 1.62
C THR A 65 1.33 -3.09 2.98
N PRO A 66 0.06 -3.22 3.38
CA PRO A 66 -0.32 -3.85 4.64
C PRO A 66 0.31 -5.24 4.90
N ARG A 67 0.61 -6.01 3.84
CA ARG A 67 1.09 -7.41 3.96
C ARG A 67 2.47 -7.69 3.39
N GLN A 68 3.03 -6.78 2.60
CA GLN A 68 4.28 -7.06 1.88
C GLN A 68 5.10 -5.78 1.70
N VAL A 69 6.39 -5.97 1.44
CA VAL A 69 7.30 -4.90 1.03
C VAL A 69 7.81 -5.16 -0.38
N LEU A 70 8.07 -4.11 -1.13
CA LEU A 70 8.71 -4.15 -2.42
C LEU A 70 10.15 -3.62 -2.29
N LEU A 71 11.11 -4.44 -2.68
CA LEU A 71 12.50 -4.06 -2.83
C LEU A 71 12.80 -3.77 -4.30
N LEU A 72 13.46 -2.65 -4.56
CA LEU A 72 13.93 -2.27 -5.88
C LEU A 72 15.45 -2.43 -5.96
N PHE A 73 15.92 -3.29 -6.86
CA PHE A 73 17.33 -3.41 -7.20
C PHE A 73 17.59 -2.60 -8.46
N THR A 74 18.60 -1.73 -8.44
CA THR A 74 18.98 -0.93 -9.61
C THR A 74 20.29 -1.46 -10.20
N LEU A 75 20.74 -0.85 -11.30
CA LEU A 75 22.06 -1.15 -11.86
C LEU A 75 23.21 -0.82 -10.90
N ALA A 76 22.98 0.08 -9.94
CA ALA A 76 23.95 0.46 -8.92
C ALA A 76 23.90 -0.44 -7.67
N SER A 77 22.93 -1.35 -7.57
CA SER A 77 22.79 -2.20 -6.38
C SER A 77 23.92 -3.22 -6.27
N THR A 78 24.59 -3.17 -5.12
CA THR A 78 25.77 -3.99 -4.83
C THR A 78 25.41 -5.30 -4.14
N GLN A 79 26.31 -6.28 -4.20
CA GLN A 79 26.12 -7.56 -3.50
C GLN A 79 26.17 -7.38 -1.98
N GLU A 80 26.92 -6.39 -1.48
CA GLU A 80 26.96 -6.00 -0.08
C GLU A 80 25.61 -5.45 0.39
N GLU A 81 24.94 -4.62 -0.41
CA GLU A 81 23.58 -4.14 -0.14
C GLU A 81 22.57 -5.28 -0.07
N ALA A 82 22.62 -6.20 -1.04
CA ALA A 82 21.79 -7.41 -1.04
C ALA A 82 22.07 -8.31 0.18
N ALA A 83 23.33 -8.42 0.59
CA ALA A 83 23.71 -9.16 1.79
C ALA A 83 23.17 -8.50 3.05
N ARG A 84 23.24 -7.16 3.18
CA ARG A 84 22.64 -6.42 4.30
C ARG A 84 21.14 -6.67 4.39
N ALA A 85 20.41 -6.52 3.28
CA ALA A 85 18.96 -6.73 3.24
C ALA A 85 18.58 -8.17 3.61
N SER A 86 19.23 -9.18 3.01
CA SER A 86 18.94 -10.60 3.32
C SER A 86 19.31 -10.98 4.77
N ASN A 87 20.37 -10.40 5.32
CA ASN A 87 20.74 -10.60 6.72
C ASN A 87 19.73 -9.95 7.68
N ALA A 88 19.14 -8.81 7.32
CA ALA A 88 18.05 -8.20 8.08
C ALA A 88 16.82 -9.12 8.13
N PHE A 89 16.43 -9.73 7.01
CA PHE A 89 15.37 -10.75 6.99
C PHE A 89 15.72 -11.98 7.85
N ARG A 90 16.95 -12.50 7.74
CA ARG A 90 17.42 -13.61 8.58
C ARG A 90 17.33 -13.29 10.07
N ARG A 91 17.67 -12.04 10.45
CA ARG A 91 17.56 -11.58 11.83
C ARG A 91 16.11 -11.51 12.31
N MET A 92 15.21 -10.98 11.48
CA MET A 92 13.77 -10.98 11.77
C MET A 92 13.22 -12.40 11.96
N GLU A 93 13.70 -13.38 11.18
CA GLU A 93 13.33 -14.78 11.35
C GLU A 93 13.82 -15.35 12.69
N SER A 94 15.06 -15.07 13.07
CA SER A 94 15.62 -15.53 14.34
C SER A 94 14.97 -14.89 15.57
N ASP A 95 14.68 -13.58 15.51
CA ASP A 95 14.12 -12.83 16.63
C ASP A 95 12.66 -13.27 16.93
N PHE A 96 11.95 -13.77 15.92
CA PHE A 96 10.58 -14.29 16.08
C PHE A 96 10.48 -15.75 16.50
N CYS A 97 11.59 -16.49 16.55
CA CYS A 97 11.60 -17.78 17.25
C CYS A 97 11.32 -17.61 18.76
N ILE A 98 11.30 -16.37 19.28
CA ILE A 98 11.22 -16.08 20.72
C ILE A 98 9.86 -15.54 21.19
N ASN A 99 9.01 -14.94 20.35
CA ASN A 99 7.75 -14.33 20.84
C ASN A 99 6.50 -14.93 20.20
N LYS A 100 5.80 -15.73 21.01
CA LYS A 100 4.49 -16.32 20.79
C LYS A 100 3.43 -15.30 21.25
N GLU A 101 2.40 -15.12 20.44
CA GLU A 101 1.16 -14.38 20.76
C GLU A 101 1.23 -12.85 20.68
N GLU A 102 1.09 -12.29 19.48
CA GLU A 102 0.22 -11.13 19.22
C GLU A 102 0.18 -10.87 17.71
N LEU A 103 -0.86 -10.16 17.25
CA LEU A 103 -1.07 -9.73 15.85
C LEU A 103 -1.64 -10.77 14.87
N LYS A 104 -2.85 -11.28 15.17
CA LYS A 104 -3.76 -11.83 14.15
C LYS A 104 -4.79 -10.83 13.61
N ALA A 105 -4.85 -9.59 14.13
CA ALA A 105 -6.05 -8.76 13.94
C ALA A 105 -5.90 -7.53 13.02
N GLN A 106 -4.71 -6.99 12.76
CA GLN A 106 -4.61 -5.64 12.17
C GLN A 106 -4.30 -5.60 10.66
N ALA A 107 -3.60 -6.58 10.08
CA ALA A 107 -3.20 -6.55 8.67
C ALA A 107 -4.26 -7.11 7.69
N ALA A 108 -5.36 -7.66 8.18
CA ALA A 108 -6.31 -8.38 7.35
C ALA A 108 -7.27 -7.49 6.54
N ASN A 109 -7.55 -6.27 7.00
CA ASN A 109 -8.68 -5.48 6.50
C ASN A 109 -8.33 -4.31 5.55
N MET A 110 -7.04 -4.05 5.28
CA MET A 110 -6.66 -2.84 4.53
C MET A 110 -6.75 -2.96 2.99
N MET A 111 -6.84 -4.17 2.43
CA MET A 111 -6.80 -4.38 0.96
C MET A 111 -7.99 -5.15 0.40
N ASN A 112 -8.84 -5.72 1.26
CA ASN A 112 -10.04 -6.42 0.86
C ASN A 112 -11.23 -5.78 1.57
N ASN A 113 -11.71 -4.63 1.07
CA ASN A 113 -13.09 -4.26 1.35
C ASN A 113 -13.95 -4.86 0.22
N PRO A 114 -14.67 -5.97 0.46
CA PRO A 114 -15.53 -6.59 -0.55
C PRO A 114 -16.68 -5.67 -1.02
N HIS A 115 -16.83 -4.49 -0.42
CA HIS A 115 -17.91 -3.55 -0.70
C HIS A 115 -17.54 -2.41 -1.67
N VAL A 116 -16.27 -2.18 -1.99
CA VAL A 116 -15.92 -1.17 -3.01
C VAL A 116 -15.85 -1.86 -4.37
N SER A 117 -16.67 -1.41 -5.34
CA SER A 117 -16.60 -1.91 -6.72
C SER A 117 -15.16 -1.79 -7.23
N SER A 118 -14.64 -2.87 -7.82
CA SER A 118 -13.28 -2.86 -8.38
C SER A 118 -13.13 -1.92 -9.59
N ILE A 119 -14.24 -1.43 -10.13
CA ILE A 119 -14.29 -0.53 -11.29
C ILE A 119 -15.24 0.63 -10.97
N SER A 120 -14.71 1.86 -10.97
CA SER A 120 -15.47 3.10 -10.87
C SER A 120 -16.19 3.42 -12.17
N ALA A 121 -17.26 4.23 -12.08
CA ALA A 121 -17.86 4.85 -13.25
C ALA A 121 -16.86 5.83 -13.92
N PRO A 122 -16.92 6.04 -15.25
CA PRO A 122 -16.05 7.00 -15.92
C PRO A 122 -16.20 8.41 -15.34
N VAL A 123 -15.06 9.05 -15.06
CA VAL A 123 -15.00 10.45 -14.63
C VAL A 123 -14.55 11.30 -15.82
N VAL A 124 -15.25 12.41 -16.06
CA VAL A 124 -14.90 13.34 -17.14
C VAL A 124 -13.76 14.24 -16.68
N PHE A 125 -12.64 14.19 -17.39
CA PHE A 125 -11.52 15.10 -17.19
C PHE A 125 -11.55 16.17 -18.29
N ASP A 126 -11.83 17.41 -17.89
CA ASP A 126 -11.76 18.56 -18.79
C ASP A 126 -10.37 19.21 -18.74
N LEU A 127 -9.83 19.57 -19.90
CA LEU A 127 -8.54 20.27 -20.02
C LEU A 127 -8.58 21.69 -19.43
N HIS A 128 -9.79 22.25 -19.29
CA HIS A 128 -10.03 23.53 -18.64
C HIS A 128 -10.68 23.29 -17.28
N PRO A 129 -9.99 23.54 -16.16
CA PRO A 129 -10.58 23.38 -14.85
C PRO A 129 -11.80 24.31 -14.75
N ASN A 130 -12.96 23.74 -14.43
CA ASN A 130 -14.17 24.52 -14.21
C ASN A 130 -14.04 25.30 -12.90
N THR A 131 -13.46 26.49 -12.97
CA THR A 131 -13.19 27.39 -11.84
C THR A 131 -14.45 27.74 -11.05
N GLU A 132 -15.62 27.77 -11.70
CA GLU A 132 -16.90 28.01 -11.01
C GLU A 132 -17.26 26.86 -10.07
N ARG A 133 -17.10 25.60 -10.53
CA ARG A 133 -17.27 24.42 -9.67
C ARG A 133 -16.27 24.42 -8.53
N ILE A 134 -14.99 24.70 -8.79
CA ILE A 134 -13.93 24.73 -7.77
C ILE A 134 -14.27 25.72 -6.64
N ASN A 135 -14.78 26.91 -6.98
CA ASN A 135 -15.18 27.93 -6.01
C ASN A 135 -16.44 27.59 -5.20
N GLN A 136 -17.17 26.55 -5.59
CA GLN A 136 -18.36 26.06 -4.87
C GLN A 136 -18.04 24.89 -3.93
N SER A 137 -16.78 24.46 -3.86
CA SER A 137 -16.39 23.35 -2.97
C SER A 137 -16.56 23.71 -1.50
N ARG A 138 -16.93 22.70 -0.70
CA ARG A 138 -17.07 22.81 0.76
C ARG A 138 -16.56 21.57 1.46
N SER A 139 -16.06 21.75 2.69
CA SER A 139 -15.62 20.65 3.56
C SER A 139 -16.83 20.02 4.25
N VAL A 140 -16.94 18.70 4.20
CA VAL A 140 -17.97 17.91 4.91
C VAL A 140 -17.33 16.72 5.63
N PRO A 141 -17.88 16.24 6.76
CA PRO A 141 -17.46 14.98 7.35
C PRO A 141 -17.63 13.82 6.36
N ILE A 142 -16.71 12.86 6.34
CA ILE A 142 -16.72 11.73 5.38
C ILE A 142 -18.07 10.98 5.40
N HIS A 143 -18.65 10.73 6.58
CA HIS A 143 -19.94 10.03 6.70
C HIS A 143 -21.13 10.80 6.08
N GLN A 144 -20.98 12.09 5.77
CA GLN A 144 -22.00 12.93 5.11
C GLN A 144 -21.69 13.15 3.62
N ALA A 145 -20.57 12.62 3.11
CA ALA A 145 -20.13 12.84 1.74
C ALA A 145 -20.86 11.94 0.72
N ALA A 146 -21.51 10.86 1.18
CA ALA A 146 -22.21 9.93 0.30
C ALA A 146 -23.34 10.63 -0.49
N GLY A 147 -23.36 10.41 -1.81
CA GLY A 147 -24.28 11.06 -2.74
C GLY A 147 -23.81 12.41 -3.28
N LEU A 148 -22.69 12.94 -2.79
CA LEU A 148 -22.07 14.18 -3.30
C LEU A 148 -20.94 13.87 -4.30
N TYR A 149 -20.47 14.88 -5.01
CA TYR A 149 -19.35 14.74 -5.95
C TYR A 149 -18.06 15.22 -5.30
N SER A 150 -17.00 14.42 -5.39
CA SER A 150 -15.70 14.81 -4.86
C SER A 150 -15.19 16.08 -5.55
N ALA A 151 -14.72 17.07 -4.79
CA ALA A 151 -14.04 18.25 -5.33
C ALA A 151 -12.51 18.09 -5.33
N GLU A 152 -12.00 17.02 -4.74
CA GLU A 152 -10.57 16.74 -4.62
C GLU A 152 -10.22 15.32 -5.05
N MET A 153 -8.93 15.08 -5.23
CA MET A 153 -8.39 13.74 -5.45
C MET A 153 -8.05 13.13 -4.09
N VAL A 154 -8.53 11.92 -3.81
CA VAL A 154 -8.31 11.27 -2.51
C VAL A 154 -7.50 10.00 -2.72
N ILE A 155 -6.24 10.02 -2.28
CA ILE A 155 -5.27 8.94 -2.51
C ILE A 155 -4.75 8.43 -1.16
N PRO A 156 -5.32 7.36 -0.59
CA PRO A 156 -4.74 6.73 0.60
C PRO A 156 -3.38 6.12 0.28
N TYR A 157 -2.44 6.28 1.20
CA TYR A 157 -1.11 5.71 1.11
C TYR A 157 -0.74 4.92 2.37
N PRO A 158 -0.31 3.65 2.22
CA PRO A 158 -0.21 2.87 0.98
C PRO A 158 -1.59 2.34 0.49
N PRO A 159 -1.78 1.98 -0.80
CA PRO A 159 -0.78 1.84 -1.87
C PRO A 159 -0.48 3.11 -2.68
N GLY A 160 -1.22 4.21 -2.49
CA GLY A 160 -0.99 5.44 -3.26
C GLY A 160 -1.73 5.51 -4.59
N ILE A 161 -2.85 4.81 -4.72
CA ILE A 161 -3.73 4.88 -5.90
C ILE A 161 -4.98 5.70 -5.55
N PRO A 162 -5.47 6.57 -6.46
CA PRO A 162 -6.70 7.32 -6.22
C PRO A 162 -7.90 6.42 -5.93
N VAL A 163 -8.62 6.74 -4.86
CA VAL A 163 -9.95 6.18 -4.55
C VAL A 163 -11.06 7.09 -5.06
N LEU A 164 -10.80 8.39 -5.14
CA LEU A 164 -11.70 9.38 -5.73
C LEU A 164 -10.93 10.32 -6.64
N TYR A 165 -11.52 10.63 -7.78
CA TYR A 165 -11.15 11.76 -8.63
C TYR A 165 -12.09 12.95 -8.43
N PRO A 166 -11.62 14.20 -8.68
CA PRO A 166 -12.51 15.35 -8.75
C PRO A 166 -13.64 15.12 -9.78
N GLY A 167 -14.88 15.35 -9.38
CA GLY A 167 -16.08 15.12 -10.18
C GLY A 167 -16.65 13.70 -10.11
N GLU A 168 -16.02 12.79 -9.37
CA GLU A 168 -16.55 11.44 -9.14
C GLU A 168 -17.63 11.43 -8.06
N LEU A 169 -18.67 10.62 -8.24
CA LEU A 169 -19.73 10.44 -7.24
C LEU A 169 -19.21 9.62 -6.05
N ILE A 170 -19.35 10.15 -4.85
CA ILE A 170 -18.97 9.46 -3.62
C ILE A 170 -20.10 8.52 -3.23
N THR A 171 -19.88 7.21 -3.34
CA THR A 171 -20.85 6.20 -2.89
C THR A 171 -20.78 5.99 -1.37
N THR A 172 -21.82 5.39 -0.80
CA THR A 172 -21.84 5.01 0.63
C THR A 172 -20.68 4.07 0.97
N GLU A 173 -20.34 3.16 0.07
CA GLU A 173 -19.26 2.19 0.24
C GLU A 173 -17.90 2.88 0.23
N THR A 174 -17.68 3.82 -0.70
CA THR A 174 -16.45 4.61 -0.77
C THR A 174 -16.28 5.50 0.46
N ALA A 175 -17.35 6.19 0.89
CA ALA A 175 -17.32 7.00 2.11
C ALA A 175 -16.95 6.16 3.34
N ARG A 176 -17.60 5.01 3.54
CA ARG A 176 -17.30 4.09 4.65
C ARG A 176 -15.85 3.62 4.62
N TYR A 177 -15.35 3.24 3.44
CA TYR A 177 -13.97 2.80 3.28
C TYR A 177 -12.96 3.91 3.63
N LEU A 178 -13.18 5.14 3.15
CA LEU A 178 -12.32 6.28 3.47
C LEU A 178 -12.35 6.62 4.97
N GLU A 179 -13.52 6.49 5.62
CA GLU A 179 -13.65 6.69 7.06
C GLU A 179 -12.88 5.63 7.86
N GLU A 180 -12.98 4.35 7.50
CA GLU A 180 -12.20 3.27 8.11
C GLU A 180 -10.69 3.53 8.01
N LEU A 181 -10.22 3.99 6.84
CA LEU A 181 -8.82 4.33 6.63
C LEU A 181 -8.39 5.54 7.47
N ALA A 182 -9.22 6.59 7.56
CA ALA A 182 -8.95 7.76 8.38
C ALA A 182 -8.85 7.38 9.88
N VAL A 183 -9.74 6.53 10.38
CA VAL A 183 -9.70 5.99 11.75
C VAL A 183 -8.43 5.18 12.01
N GLN A 184 -7.93 4.46 11.01
CA GLN A 184 -6.65 3.74 11.08
C GLN A 184 -5.43 4.66 11.01
N GLY A 185 -5.62 5.98 10.85
CA GLY A 185 -4.55 6.96 10.73
C GLY A 185 -3.78 6.87 9.40
N ILE A 186 -4.41 6.31 8.35
CA ILE A 186 -3.82 6.25 7.03
C ILE A 186 -3.67 7.66 6.46
N ARG A 187 -2.53 7.91 5.83
CA ARG A 187 -2.25 9.20 5.21
C ARG A 187 -2.91 9.28 3.85
N PHE A 188 -3.48 10.44 3.54
CA PHE A 188 -4.05 10.73 2.24
C PHE A 188 -3.20 11.77 1.50
N HIS A 189 -2.93 11.51 0.22
CA HIS A 189 -2.42 12.51 -0.72
C HIS A 189 -3.59 13.10 -1.51
N GLY A 190 -3.42 14.34 -1.99
CA GLY A 190 -4.46 15.07 -2.72
C GLY A 190 -5.56 15.66 -1.84
N SER A 191 -5.76 15.16 -0.62
CA SER A 191 -6.66 15.71 0.41
C SER A 191 -5.92 15.97 1.71
N ARG A 192 -5.96 17.22 2.19
CA ARG A 192 -5.31 17.63 3.46
C ARG A 192 -6.15 17.27 4.68
N GLU A 193 -7.46 17.14 4.51
CA GLU A 193 -8.42 16.97 5.60
C GLU A 193 -8.96 15.54 5.72
N ALA A 194 -8.74 14.68 4.72
CA ALA A 194 -9.19 13.27 4.75
C ALA A 194 -8.64 12.50 5.96
N THR A 195 -7.38 12.74 6.35
CA THR A 195 -6.80 12.12 7.56
C THR A 195 -7.54 12.56 8.83
N ALA A 196 -8.13 13.76 8.83
CA ALA A 196 -8.94 14.29 9.93
C ALA A 196 -10.43 13.92 9.81
N GLY A 197 -10.83 13.14 8.80
CA GLY A 197 -12.20 12.68 8.63
C GLY A 197 -13.11 13.59 7.80
N TYR A 198 -12.55 14.49 6.97
CA TYR A 198 -13.32 15.42 6.14
C TYR A 198 -12.91 15.36 4.66
N LEU A 199 -13.85 15.66 3.77
CA LEU A 199 -13.64 15.71 2.32
C LEU A 199 -14.14 17.03 1.73
N GLN A 200 -13.46 17.49 0.69
CA GLN A 200 -13.96 18.57 -0.17
C GLN A 200 -14.92 18.00 -1.21
N VAL A 201 -16.13 18.56 -1.28
CA VAL A 201 -17.21 18.14 -2.19
C VAL A 201 -17.83 19.33 -2.91
N TYR A 202 -18.39 19.09 -4.10
CA TYR A 202 -19.29 20.02 -4.80
C TYR A 202 -20.73 19.89 -4.29
#